data_AF-A0A165T3R5-F1
#
_entry.id   AF-A0A165T3R5-F1
#
_cell.length_a   1.000
_cell.length_b   1.000
_cell.length_c   1.000
_cell.angle_alpha   90.00
_cell.angle_beta   90.00
_cell.angle_gamma   90.00
#
_symmetry.space_group_name_H-M   'P 1'
#
loop_
_entity.id
_entity.type
_entity.pdbx_description
1 polymer ?
#
loop_
_entity_poly.entity_id
_entity_poly.type
_entity_poly.pdbx_seq_one_letter_code
_entity_poly.pdbx_strand_id
1 'polypeptide(L)'
;MPRIISPSYGPHGVSYPPIPQLHQHHHHHRSYPSNGPPSSYPTQPSPIGSTGSGSDRITRADSKSDGPVPDLKTVNLPRDCLPRFLSIAAVNTARNRETCGLLLGRDKGHKYVVSTLLIPKQHATSDTCTMDEEELVLEFMEERNLITLGWIHTHPTQSCFMSSVDLHTHCGFQRMLPESFAVVCAPSSTPNFGIFRLTDPPGLQTILDCKAKEAFHPHPDVPIYTDADKGHVQMKDTNLEIVDLR
;
A
#
# COMPACT_ATOMS: atom_id res chain seq x y z
N MET A 1 0.93 -18.07 53.67
CA MET A 1 0.78 -16.70 53.10
C MET A 1 2.16 -16.12 52.82
N PRO A 2 2.75 -16.30 51.63
CA PRO A 2 3.98 -15.62 51.25
C PRO A 2 3.72 -14.39 50.36
N ARG A 3 4.56 -13.38 50.55
CA ARG A 3 4.50 -12.03 49.97
C ARG A 3 4.82 -12.02 48.47
N ILE A 4 4.07 -11.22 47.71
CA ILE A 4 4.34 -10.87 46.30
C ILE A 4 5.34 -9.70 46.28
N ILE A 5 6.46 -9.89 45.56
CA ILE A 5 7.42 -8.84 45.22
C ILE A 5 7.11 -8.40 43.79
N SER A 6 6.74 -7.13 43.60
CA SER A 6 6.54 -6.51 42.29
C SER A 6 7.90 -6.14 41.67
N PRO A 7 8.15 -6.36 40.36
CA PRO A 7 9.30 -5.77 39.70
C PRO A 7 8.99 -4.34 39.25
N SER A 8 9.97 -3.47 39.47
CA SER A 8 10.02 -2.06 39.09
C SER A 8 10.15 -1.87 37.57
N TYR A 9 9.30 -1.01 37.00
CA TYR A 9 9.46 -0.51 35.63
C TYR A 9 10.63 0.49 35.56
N GLY A 10 11.59 0.23 34.67
CA GLY A 10 12.61 1.19 34.23
C GLY A 10 12.16 1.96 32.98
N PRO A 11 12.64 3.18 32.74
CA PRO A 11 11.97 4.13 31.84
C PRO A 11 12.67 4.25 30.50
N HIS A 12 12.36 3.42 29.50
CA HIS A 12 12.64 3.72 28.08
C HIS A 12 11.62 2.99 27.19
N GLY A 13 10.38 3.48 27.19
CA GLY A 13 9.33 3.03 26.26
C GLY A 13 9.49 3.76 24.92
N VAL A 14 9.87 3.04 23.87
CA VAL A 14 9.68 3.50 22.49
C VAL A 14 8.19 3.36 22.20
N SER A 15 7.48 4.48 22.16
CA SER A 15 6.06 4.53 21.83
C SER A 15 5.89 4.26 20.32
N TYR A 16 5.54 3.02 19.96
CA TYR A 16 5.14 2.73 18.59
C TYR A 16 3.74 3.26 18.35
N PRO A 17 3.49 3.96 17.24
CA PRO A 17 2.15 4.40 16.94
C PRO A 17 1.27 3.22 16.50
N PRO A 18 -0.05 3.30 16.72
CA PRO A 18 -0.98 2.25 16.31
C PRO A 18 -0.91 2.02 14.79
N ILE A 19 -1.02 0.76 14.36
CA ILE A 19 -1.27 0.43 12.96
C ILE A 19 -2.50 1.24 12.54
N PRO A 20 -2.45 1.98 11.41
CA PRO A 20 -3.64 2.62 10.87
C PRO A 20 -4.70 1.54 10.70
N GLN A 21 -5.81 1.66 11.44
CA GLN A 21 -6.98 0.81 11.22
C GLN A 21 -7.30 0.91 9.73
N LEU A 22 -7.25 -0.22 9.03
CA LEU A 22 -7.89 -0.31 7.72
C LEU A 22 -9.32 0.15 7.97
N HIS A 23 -9.76 1.22 7.31
CA HIS A 23 -11.06 1.81 7.56
C HIS A 23 -12.14 0.72 7.42
N GLN A 24 -12.60 0.20 8.55
CA GLN A 24 -13.65 -0.80 8.63
C GLN A 24 -14.97 -0.12 8.28
N HIS A 25 -15.26 0.01 6.99
CA HIS A 25 -16.60 0.32 6.55
C HIS A 25 -17.46 -0.94 6.62
N HIS A 26 -17.97 -1.24 7.82
CA HIS A 26 -19.02 -2.23 8.04
C HIS A 26 -20.32 -1.74 7.37
N HIS A 27 -20.55 -2.12 6.11
CA HIS A 27 -21.81 -1.87 5.44
C HIS A 27 -22.44 -3.16 4.91
N HIS A 28 -23.66 -3.43 5.40
CA HIS A 28 -24.52 -4.50 4.92
C HIS A 28 -24.98 -4.17 3.50
N HIS A 29 -24.45 -4.87 2.50
CA HIS A 29 -24.96 -4.74 1.14
C HIS A 29 -26.21 -5.60 0.95
N ARG A 30 -27.35 -4.92 0.78
CA ARG A 30 -28.59 -5.49 0.26
C ARG A 30 -28.36 -5.85 -1.21
N SER A 31 -28.46 -7.13 -1.54
CA SER A 31 -28.41 -7.65 -2.90
C SER A 31 -29.56 -7.08 -3.73
N TYR A 32 -29.25 -6.33 -4.79
CA TYR A 32 -30.20 -5.94 -5.84
C TYR A 32 -29.89 -6.70 -7.14
N PRO A 33 -30.92 -7.15 -7.89
CA PRO A 33 -30.72 -7.93 -9.10
C PRO A 33 -30.19 -7.06 -10.25
N SER A 34 -29.21 -7.60 -10.96
CA SER A 34 -28.63 -7.05 -12.18
C SER A 34 -29.67 -7.05 -13.30
N ASN A 35 -30.00 -5.88 -13.83
CA ASN A 35 -30.54 -5.70 -15.18
C ASN A 35 -30.23 -4.27 -15.65
N GLY A 36 -29.08 -4.11 -16.31
CA GLY A 36 -28.69 -2.90 -17.03
C GLY A 36 -27.44 -3.16 -17.87
N PRO A 37 -27.35 -2.69 -19.13
CA PRO A 37 -26.21 -2.95 -20.00
C PRO A 37 -24.96 -2.19 -19.52
N PRO A 38 -23.75 -2.67 -19.84
CA PRO A 38 -22.52 -2.07 -19.34
C PRO A 38 -22.29 -0.69 -19.97
N SER A 39 -22.09 0.32 -19.12
CA SER A 39 -21.65 1.65 -19.52
C SER A 39 -20.19 1.59 -19.98
N SER A 40 -19.96 1.91 -21.25
CA SER A 40 -18.64 1.99 -21.88
C SER A 40 -17.86 3.21 -21.35
N TYR A 41 -16.72 2.97 -20.71
CA TYR A 41 -15.76 4.03 -20.36
C TYR A 41 -15.14 4.64 -21.64
N PRO A 42 -14.90 5.96 -21.71
CA PRO A 42 -14.27 6.58 -22.87
C PRO A 42 -12.76 6.30 -22.91
N THR A 43 -12.28 5.81 -24.06
CA THR A 43 -10.88 5.59 -24.42
C THR A 43 -10.16 6.93 -24.60
N GLN A 44 -9.03 7.13 -23.92
CA GLN A 44 -8.16 8.30 -24.12
C GLN A 44 -7.32 8.16 -25.41
N PRO A 45 -7.16 9.20 -26.24
CA PRO A 45 -6.45 9.10 -27.53
C PRO A 45 -4.92 9.25 -27.40
N SER A 46 -4.19 8.47 -28.21
CA SER A 46 -2.72 8.55 -28.40
C SER A 46 -2.30 9.73 -29.29
N PRO A 47 -1.10 10.33 -29.15
CA PRO A 47 -0.61 11.34 -30.09
C PRO A 47 0.29 10.74 -31.20
N ILE A 48 0.02 11.17 -32.43
CA ILE A 48 0.81 10.95 -33.66
C ILE A 48 1.75 12.16 -33.88
N GLY A 49 3.01 11.94 -34.26
CA GLY A 49 3.96 12.98 -34.73
C GLY A 49 3.56 13.54 -36.11
N SER A 50 4.05 14.67 -36.65
CA SER A 50 5.40 15.26 -36.62
C SER A 50 5.41 16.65 -37.28
N THR A 51 6.48 17.43 -37.05
CA THR A 51 7.10 18.52 -37.86
C THR A 51 6.48 19.93 -37.93
N GLY A 52 7.30 20.93 -37.59
CA GLY A 52 7.10 22.35 -37.92
C GLY A 52 7.99 23.31 -37.10
N SER A 53 9.02 23.87 -37.74
CA SER A 53 10.04 24.79 -37.18
C SER A 53 9.49 26.19 -36.86
N GLY A 54 9.96 26.81 -35.78
CA GLY A 54 9.76 28.24 -35.49
C GLY A 54 10.19 28.65 -34.08
N SER A 55 11.32 29.36 -33.99
CA SER A 55 11.84 30.00 -32.78
C SER A 55 10.85 31.06 -32.26
N ASP A 56 10.53 31.03 -30.96
CA ASP A 56 10.54 32.25 -30.14
C ASP A 56 10.60 31.93 -28.63
N ARG A 57 11.57 32.59 -27.97
CA ARG A 57 11.84 32.58 -26.54
C ARG A 57 10.67 33.20 -25.77
N ILE A 58 10.04 32.42 -24.89
CA ILE A 58 9.36 32.95 -23.70
C ILE A 58 9.83 32.17 -22.48
N THR A 59 10.75 32.80 -21.75
CA THR A 59 11.14 32.49 -20.37
C THR A 59 9.97 32.80 -19.43
N ARG A 60 9.68 31.89 -18.48
CA ARG A 60 9.06 32.06 -17.13
C ARG A 60 8.19 30.82 -16.82
N ALA A 61 8.19 30.23 -15.64
CA ALA A 61 8.87 30.53 -14.39
C ALA A 61 9.04 29.22 -13.61
N ASP A 62 10.21 29.03 -13.02
CA ASP A 62 10.47 27.99 -12.02
C ASP A 62 9.49 28.14 -10.86
N SER A 63 8.57 27.18 -10.73
CA SER A 63 7.80 27.00 -9.51
C SER A 63 8.71 26.30 -8.51
N LYS A 64 9.55 27.09 -7.82
CA LYS A 64 10.26 26.65 -6.64
C LYS A 64 9.24 26.40 -5.53
N SER A 65 8.80 25.16 -5.36
CA SER A 65 8.33 24.67 -4.07
C SER A 65 9.57 24.44 -3.20
N ASP A 66 9.80 25.38 -2.29
CA ASP A 66 11.00 25.49 -1.47
C ASP A 66 10.92 24.54 -0.26
N GLY A 67 11.82 23.57 -0.24
CA GLY A 67 12.01 22.59 0.83
C GLY A 67 12.60 21.29 0.27
N PRO A 68 13.76 20.79 0.76
CA PRO A 68 14.22 19.46 0.39
C PRO A 68 13.17 18.45 0.87
N VAL A 69 12.55 17.72 -0.06
CA VAL A 69 11.84 16.48 0.28
C VAL A 69 12.85 15.63 1.05
N PRO A 70 12.57 15.23 2.32
CA PRO A 70 13.52 14.44 3.08
C PRO A 70 13.90 13.20 2.27
N ASP A 71 15.21 12.97 2.10
CA ASP A 71 15.68 11.76 1.42
C ASP A 71 15.16 10.55 2.20
N LEU A 72 14.28 9.79 1.55
CA LEU A 72 13.66 8.60 2.11
C LEU A 72 14.73 7.54 2.37
N LYS A 73 14.69 6.89 3.54
CA LYS A 73 15.54 5.72 3.77
C LYS A 73 15.24 4.65 2.72
N THR A 74 16.28 3.96 2.27
CA THR A 74 16.09 2.79 1.39
C THR A 74 15.30 1.70 2.10
N VAL A 75 14.38 1.04 1.40
CA VAL A 75 13.65 -0.14 1.88
C VAL A 75 14.02 -1.34 1.02
N ASN A 76 14.61 -2.37 1.63
CA ASN A 76 14.92 -3.62 0.93
C ASN A 76 13.72 -4.56 0.98
N LEU A 77 13.19 -4.93 -0.19
CA LEU A 77 12.12 -5.91 -0.36
C LEU A 77 12.70 -7.23 -0.91
N PRO A 78 12.55 -8.37 -0.22
CA PRO A 78 12.93 -9.67 -0.77
C PRO A 78 12.25 -9.97 -2.12
N ARG A 79 13.03 -10.32 -3.14
CA ARG A 79 12.51 -10.59 -4.49
C ARG A 79 11.55 -11.79 -4.53
N ASP A 80 11.77 -12.77 -3.67
CA ASP A 80 10.91 -13.95 -3.52
C ASP A 80 9.53 -13.62 -2.92
N CYS A 81 9.32 -12.41 -2.38
CA CYS A 81 8.05 -11.98 -1.82
C CYS A 81 6.89 -12.10 -2.82
N LEU A 82 7.08 -11.63 -4.06
CA LEU A 82 6.03 -11.63 -5.08
C LEU A 82 5.56 -13.05 -5.45
N PRO A 83 6.44 -13.96 -5.93
CA PRO A 83 6.00 -15.30 -6.31
C PRO A 83 5.44 -16.10 -5.11
N ARG A 84 5.97 -15.90 -3.90
CA ARG A 84 5.48 -16.59 -2.70
C ARG A 84 4.10 -16.07 -2.28
N PHE A 85 3.90 -14.76 -2.30
CA PHE A 85 2.59 -14.16 -2.03
C PHE A 85 1.53 -14.65 -3.03
N LEU A 86 1.84 -14.62 -4.33
CA LEU A 86 0.93 -15.11 -5.37
C LEU A 86 0.59 -16.60 -5.20
N SER A 87 1.56 -17.43 -4.78
CA SER A 87 1.30 -18.83 -4.47
C SER A 87 0.32 -19.01 -3.31
N ILE A 88 0.39 -18.15 -2.28
CA ILE A 88 -0.51 -18.20 -1.12
C ILE A 88 -1.91 -17.68 -1.48
N ALA A 89 -1.98 -16.64 -2.32
CA ALA A 89 -3.22 -16.02 -2.77
C ALA A 89 -3.95 -16.83 -3.86
N ALA A 90 -3.29 -17.80 -4.51
CA ALA A 90 -3.78 -18.48 -5.71
C ALA A 90 -5.22 -19.01 -5.61
N VAL A 91 -5.63 -19.58 -4.47
CA VAL A 91 -6.99 -20.10 -4.27
C VAL A 91 -8.03 -18.98 -4.28
N ASN A 92 -7.73 -17.84 -3.65
CA ASN A 92 -8.61 -16.67 -3.64
C ASN A 92 -8.62 -15.99 -5.00
N THR A 93 -7.45 -15.82 -5.62
CA THR A 93 -7.32 -15.27 -6.97
C THR A 93 -8.14 -16.06 -7.99
N ALA A 94 -8.09 -17.40 -7.95
CA ALA A 94 -8.90 -18.26 -8.83
C ALA A 94 -10.42 -18.12 -8.61
N ARG A 95 -10.83 -17.64 -7.43
CA ARG A 95 -12.24 -17.36 -7.07
C ARG A 95 -12.61 -15.89 -7.25
N ASN A 96 -11.78 -15.11 -7.95
CA ASN A 96 -11.93 -13.66 -8.10
C ASN A 96 -12.11 -12.95 -6.76
N ARG A 97 -11.30 -13.31 -5.77
CA ARG A 97 -11.23 -12.65 -4.46
C ARG A 97 -9.84 -12.08 -4.25
N GLU A 98 -9.77 -10.88 -3.73
CA GLU A 98 -8.51 -10.29 -3.32
C GLU A 98 -7.91 -11.06 -2.13
N THR A 99 -6.62 -10.87 -1.93
CA THR A 99 -5.89 -11.31 -0.74
C THR A 99 -4.89 -10.22 -0.43
N CYS A 100 -4.71 -9.92 0.85
CA CYS A 100 -3.79 -8.91 1.34
C CYS A 100 -2.82 -9.50 2.37
N GLY A 101 -1.65 -8.88 2.50
CA GLY A 101 -0.61 -9.23 3.44
C GLY A 101 0.20 -8.01 3.86
N LEU A 102 0.85 -8.11 5.01
CA LEU A 102 1.69 -7.07 5.57
C LEU A 102 3.17 -7.39 5.34
N LEU A 103 3.93 -6.36 4.95
CA LEU A 103 5.37 -6.43 4.75
C LEU A 103 6.04 -5.89 6.00
N LEU A 104 6.44 -6.80 6.88
CA LEU A 104 6.99 -6.50 8.19
C LEU A 104 8.52 -6.59 8.17
N GLY A 105 9.16 -5.73 8.95
CA GLY A 105 10.61 -5.65 8.96
C GLY A 105 11.18 -4.85 10.11
N ARG A 106 12.42 -4.40 9.96
CA ARG A 106 13.15 -3.65 11.00
C ARG A 106 13.92 -2.47 10.42
N ASP A 107 14.08 -1.43 11.24
CA ASP A 107 15.04 -0.36 10.99
C ASP A 107 16.47 -0.85 11.27
N LYS A 108 17.38 -0.59 10.33
CA LYS A 108 18.83 -0.86 10.44
C LYS A 108 19.64 0.44 10.48
N GLY A 109 19.01 1.54 10.89
CA GLY A 109 19.57 2.88 10.98
C GLY A 109 19.49 3.64 9.65
N HIS A 110 20.20 3.14 8.64
CA HIS A 110 20.30 3.80 7.31
C HIS A 110 19.33 3.23 6.26
N LYS A 111 18.63 2.14 6.59
CA LYS A 111 17.67 1.47 5.70
C LYS A 111 16.69 0.63 6.50
N TYR A 112 15.54 0.37 5.91
CA TYR A 112 14.61 -0.65 6.36
C TYR A 112 14.83 -1.94 5.58
N VAL A 113 14.56 -3.07 6.23
CA VAL A 113 14.63 -4.39 5.60
C VAL A 113 13.37 -5.15 5.92
N VAL A 114 12.60 -5.49 4.88
CA VAL A 114 11.48 -6.43 4.97
C VAL A 114 12.05 -7.82 5.24
N SER A 115 11.57 -8.46 6.31
CA SER A 115 12.02 -9.81 6.71
C SER A 115 10.88 -10.80 6.82
N THR A 116 9.64 -10.34 6.95
CA THR A 116 8.47 -11.18 7.20
C THR A 116 7.30 -10.71 6.33
N LEU A 117 6.70 -11.62 5.57
CA LEU A 117 5.39 -11.43 4.95
C LEU A 117 4.35 -12.13 5.82
N LEU A 118 3.48 -11.33 6.44
CA LEU A 118 2.40 -11.81 7.29
C LEU A 118 1.09 -11.78 6.50
N ILE A 119 0.38 -12.90 6.46
CA ILE A 119 -0.97 -13.01 5.89
C ILE A 119 -1.94 -13.03 7.06
N PRO A 120 -2.62 -11.91 7.35
CA PRO A 120 -3.52 -11.87 8.50
C PRO A 120 -4.81 -12.64 8.19
N LYS A 121 -5.59 -12.93 9.24
CA LYS A 121 -7.01 -13.22 9.05
C LYS A 121 -7.65 -12.06 8.30
N GLN A 122 -8.50 -12.38 7.34
CA GLN A 122 -9.04 -11.40 6.42
C GLN A 122 -10.29 -11.92 5.74
N HIS A 123 -11.15 -10.98 5.37
CA HIS A 123 -12.25 -11.21 4.44
C HIS A 123 -12.11 -10.31 3.23
N ALA A 124 -12.44 -10.85 2.05
CA ALA A 124 -12.26 -10.18 0.78
C ALA A 124 -13.43 -10.36 -0.18
N THR A 125 -13.68 -9.33 -0.99
CA THR A 125 -14.52 -9.34 -2.19
C THR A 125 -13.62 -9.42 -3.43
N SER A 126 -14.15 -9.13 -4.62
CA SER A 126 -13.38 -9.04 -5.86
C SER A 126 -12.57 -7.74 -6.03
N ASP A 127 -12.76 -6.79 -5.11
CA ASP A 127 -12.31 -5.40 -5.19
C ASP A 127 -11.91 -4.80 -3.83
N THR A 128 -11.98 -5.57 -2.75
CA THR A 128 -11.54 -5.16 -1.41
C THR A 128 -10.98 -6.33 -0.61
N CYS A 129 -10.06 -6.03 0.31
CA CYS A 129 -9.53 -6.95 1.32
C CYS A 129 -9.41 -6.24 2.66
N THR A 130 -10.09 -6.76 3.68
CA THR A 130 -10.10 -6.20 5.04
C THR A 130 -9.47 -7.19 6.01
N MET A 131 -8.57 -6.68 6.85
CA MET A 131 -7.94 -7.44 7.92
C MET A 131 -8.92 -7.64 9.09
N ASP A 132 -8.94 -8.86 9.61
CA ASP A 132 -9.67 -9.24 10.82
C ASP A 132 -8.67 -9.48 11.96
N GLU A 133 -9.13 -9.36 13.21
CA GLU A 133 -8.34 -9.64 14.42
C GLU A 133 -6.98 -8.90 14.43
N GLU A 134 -7.02 -7.57 14.21
CA GLU A 134 -5.83 -6.71 14.13
C GLU A 134 -4.96 -6.77 15.40
N GLU A 135 -5.55 -7.10 16.54
CA GLU A 135 -4.87 -7.31 17.82
C GLU A 135 -3.84 -8.45 17.78
N LEU A 136 -4.11 -9.54 17.05
CA LEU A 136 -3.15 -10.64 16.91
C LEU A 136 -1.94 -10.23 16.08
N VAL A 137 -2.16 -9.37 15.09
CA VAL A 137 -1.09 -8.81 14.26
C VAL A 137 -0.21 -7.88 15.10
N LEU A 138 -0.84 -7.03 15.93
CA LEU A 138 -0.13 -6.13 16.86
C LEU A 138 0.72 -6.93 17.87
N GLU A 139 0.15 -7.95 18.51
CA GLU A 139 0.86 -8.83 19.45
C GLU A 139 2.06 -9.51 18.77
N PHE A 140 1.84 -10.12 17.60
CA PHE A 140 2.90 -10.75 16.81
C PHE A 140 4.05 -9.78 16.48
N MET A 141 3.72 -8.54 16.11
CA MET A 141 4.70 -7.52 15.79
C MET A 141 5.49 -7.06 17.01
N GLU A 142 4.82 -6.83 18.14
CA GLU A 142 5.44 -6.36 19.39
C GLU A 142 6.42 -7.41 19.93
N GLU A 143 5.99 -8.67 20.06
CA GLU A 143 6.84 -9.76 20.55
C GLU A 143 8.13 -9.93 19.75
N ARG A 144 8.07 -9.66 18.44
CA ARG A 144 9.18 -9.83 17.49
C ARG A 144 9.93 -8.54 17.19
N ASN A 145 9.52 -7.41 17.77
CA ASN A 145 10.04 -6.08 17.47
C ASN A 145 10.06 -5.82 15.94
N LEU A 146 8.91 -6.02 15.29
CA LEU A 146 8.70 -5.77 13.87
C LEU A 146 7.88 -4.49 13.67
N ILE A 147 8.17 -3.77 12.59
CA ILE A 147 7.39 -2.62 12.13
C ILE A 147 6.78 -2.89 10.77
N THR A 148 5.63 -2.30 10.49
CA THR A 148 4.99 -2.37 9.17
C THR A 148 5.69 -1.43 8.21
N LEU A 149 6.35 -1.99 7.19
CA LEU A 149 7.06 -1.24 6.16
C LEU A 149 6.20 -1.01 4.92
N GLY A 150 5.14 -1.79 4.75
CA GLY A 150 4.26 -1.71 3.60
C GLY A 150 3.25 -2.84 3.62
N TRP A 151 2.53 -2.97 2.52
CA TRP A 151 1.52 -4.01 2.35
C TRP A 151 1.50 -4.49 0.89
N ILE A 152 0.93 -5.67 0.68
CA ILE A 152 0.82 -6.32 -0.61
C ILE A 152 -0.58 -6.87 -0.79
N HIS A 153 -1.20 -6.68 -1.96
CA HIS A 153 -2.48 -7.29 -2.27
C HIS A 153 -2.58 -7.73 -3.73
N THR A 154 -3.60 -8.52 -4.04
CA THR A 154 -3.87 -8.98 -5.42
C THR A 154 -5.03 -8.23 -6.04
N HIS A 155 -4.90 -7.86 -7.31
CA HIS A 155 -5.98 -7.60 -8.24
C HIS A 155 -6.20 -8.85 -9.12
N PRO A 156 -7.18 -9.72 -8.84
CA PRO A 156 -7.30 -10.99 -9.56
C PRO A 156 -7.53 -10.83 -11.06
N THR A 157 -8.34 -9.83 -11.44
CA THR A 157 -8.75 -9.60 -12.84
C THR A 157 -8.43 -8.19 -13.32
N GLN A 158 -8.25 -7.23 -12.42
CA GLN A 158 -8.00 -5.83 -12.74
C GLN A 158 -6.53 -5.61 -13.15
N SER A 159 -6.28 -4.47 -13.80
CA SER A 159 -4.93 -4.04 -14.13
C SER A 159 -4.11 -3.69 -12.88
N CYS A 160 -2.81 -3.51 -13.06
CA CYS A 160 -1.91 -3.09 -12.00
C CYS A 160 -1.97 -1.55 -11.80
N PHE A 161 -2.72 -1.09 -10.79
CA PHE A 161 -2.82 0.32 -10.40
C PHE A 161 -3.26 0.44 -8.94
N MET A 162 -3.19 1.64 -8.35
CA MET A 162 -3.77 1.94 -7.04
C MET A 162 -5.23 2.39 -7.19
N SER A 163 -6.18 1.61 -6.69
CA SER A 163 -7.60 1.97 -6.65
C SER A 163 -7.89 3.07 -5.62
N SER A 164 -9.10 3.65 -5.64
CA SER A 164 -9.52 4.65 -4.64
C SER A 164 -9.38 4.10 -3.20
N VAL A 165 -9.79 2.86 -2.99
CA VAL A 165 -9.66 2.16 -1.70
C VAL A 165 -8.18 1.96 -1.32
N ASP A 166 -7.34 1.60 -2.29
CA ASP A 166 -5.91 1.40 -2.04
C ASP A 166 -5.21 2.70 -1.65
N LEU A 167 -5.58 3.81 -2.30
CA LEU A 167 -5.03 5.13 -1.98
C LEU A 167 -5.37 5.55 -0.55
N HIS A 168 -6.63 5.37 -0.14
CA HIS A 168 -7.08 5.67 1.22
C HIS A 168 -6.44 4.77 2.28
N THR A 169 -6.34 3.47 1.99
CA THR A 169 -5.62 2.51 2.85
C THR A 169 -4.15 2.90 3.00
N HIS A 170 -3.46 3.12 1.87
CA HIS A 170 -2.04 3.42 1.87
C HIS A 170 -1.71 4.78 2.50
N CYS A 171 -2.61 5.76 2.39
CA CYS A 171 -2.47 7.06 3.04
C CYS A 171 -2.22 6.94 4.56
N GLY A 172 -2.90 6.01 5.22
CA GLY A 172 -2.67 5.72 6.64
C GLY A 172 -1.24 5.25 6.88
N PHE A 173 -0.78 4.25 6.14
CA PHE A 173 0.57 3.70 6.30
C PHE A 173 1.66 4.73 6.01
N GLN A 174 1.53 5.49 4.92
CA GLN A 174 2.54 6.48 4.53
C GLN A 174 2.60 7.68 5.49
N ARG A 175 1.46 8.07 6.09
CA ARG A 175 1.44 9.09 7.14
C ARG A 175 2.21 8.65 8.39
N MET A 176 2.18 7.36 8.70
CA MET A 176 2.89 6.80 9.87
C MET A 176 4.37 6.55 9.59
N LEU A 177 4.71 6.15 8.37
CA LEU A 177 6.06 5.89 7.91
C LEU A 177 6.22 6.45 6.49
N PRO A 178 6.96 7.55 6.28
CA PRO A 178 7.13 8.17 4.96
C PRO A 178 7.69 7.22 3.89
N GLU A 179 8.48 6.22 4.31
CA GLU A 179 9.02 5.16 3.46
C GLU A 179 8.06 4.01 3.17
N SER A 180 6.82 4.05 3.68
CA SER A 180 5.85 3.00 3.40
C SER A 180 5.56 2.87 1.90
N PHE A 181 5.24 1.65 1.47
CA PHE A 181 4.90 1.34 0.09
C PHE A 181 3.78 0.31 0.00
N ALA A 182 3.10 0.28 -1.14
CA ALA A 182 2.06 -0.69 -1.47
C ALA A 182 2.52 -1.54 -2.67
N VAL A 183 2.29 -2.84 -2.63
CA VAL A 183 2.57 -3.75 -3.74
C VAL A 183 1.25 -4.29 -4.28
N VAL A 184 0.95 -4.00 -5.54
CA VAL A 184 -0.22 -4.54 -6.24
C VAL A 184 0.25 -5.69 -7.10
N CYS A 185 -0.33 -6.88 -6.93
CA CYS A 185 -0.10 -8.03 -7.79
C CYS A 185 -1.30 -8.23 -8.73
N ALA A 186 -1.10 -8.06 -10.03
CA ALA A 186 -2.13 -8.20 -11.06
C ALA A 186 -1.79 -9.37 -12.00
N PRO A 187 -1.96 -10.64 -11.57
CA PRO A 187 -1.46 -11.82 -12.29
C PRO A 187 -2.04 -11.98 -13.71
N SER A 188 -3.20 -11.38 -13.97
CA SER A 188 -3.89 -11.42 -15.27
C SER A 188 -3.54 -10.24 -16.19
N SER A 189 -2.64 -9.33 -15.76
CA SER A 189 -2.32 -8.08 -16.45
C SER A 189 -0.83 -7.96 -16.82
N THR A 190 -0.50 -6.96 -17.63
CA THR A 190 0.88 -6.53 -17.91
C THR A 190 0.96 -5.02 -17.68
N PRO A 191 1.77 -4.54 -16.70
CA PRO A 191 2.63 -5.33 -15.83
C PRO A 191 1.84 -6.21 -14.85
N ASN A 192 2.44 -7.32 -14.41
CA ASN A 192 1.81 -8.29 -13.51
C ASN A 192 1.97 -7.94 -12.02
N PHE A 193 2.75 -6.90 -11.70
CA PHE A 193 2.79 -6.27 -10.39
C PHE A 193 3.31 -4.84 -10.50
N GLY A 194 3.15 -4.07 -9.42
CA GLY A 194 3.67 -2.71 -9.28
C GLY A 194 3.93 -2.40 -7.82
N ILE A 195 4.89 -1.51 -7.56
CA ILE A 195 5.29 -1.07 -6.22
C ILE A 195 5.10 0.43 -6.17
N PHE A 196 4.15 0.89 -5.34
CA PHE A 196 3.65 2.24 -5.37
C PHE A 196 3.82 2.95 -4.02
N ARG A 197 3.83 4.28 -4.08
CA ARG A 197 3.67 5.18 -2.93
C ARG A 197 2.81 6.37 -3.32
N LEU A 198 2.20 7.06 -2.37
CA LEU A 198 1.64 8.38 -2.62
C LEU A 198 2.79 9.37 -2.87
N THR A 199 2.57 10.30 -3.80
CA THR A 199 3.45 11.46 -3.91
C THR A 199 3.28 12.32 -2.65
N ASP A 200 4.34 12.97 -2.20
CA ASP A 200 4.32 13.73 -0.96
C ASP A 200 5.30 14.90 -1.04
N PRO A 201 4.83 16.09 -1.47
CA PRO A 201 3.49 16.43 -1.99
C PRO A 201 3.25 15.97 -3.45
N PRO A 202 2.02 16.07 -4.02
CA PRO A 202 0.75 16.51 -3.40
C PRO A 202 -0.21 15.38 -2.97
N GLY A 203 0.10 14.13 -3.31
CA GLY A 203 -0.81 12.99 -3.21
C GLY A 203 -1.28 12.68 -1.79
N LEU A 204 -0.35 12.59 -0.84
CA LEU A 204 -0.65 12.30 0.56
C LEU A 204 -1.67 13.30 1.12
N GLN A 205 -1.43 14.61 0.93
CA GLN A 205 -2.33 15.65 1.38
C GLN A 205 -3.70 15.57 0.67
N THR A 206 -3.70 15.28 -0.63
CA THR A 206 -4.95 15.15 -1.40
C THR A 206 -5.86 14.05 -0.86
N ILE A 207 -5.29 12.91 -0.45
CA ILE A 207 -6.06 11.80 0.14
C ILE A 207 -6.51 12.13 1.56
N LEU A 208 -5.65 12.76 2.39
CA LEU A 208 -6.01 13.20 3.75
C LEU A 208 -7.18 14.19 3.78
N ASP A 209 -7.24 15.08 2.78
CA ASP A 209 -8.28 16.10 2.68
C ASP A 209 -9.58 15.57 2.05
N CYS A 210 -9.55 14.40 1.42
CA CYS A 210 -10.72 13.80 0.79
C CYS A 210 -11.83 13.50 1.83
N LYS A 211 -13.07 13.91 1.51
CA LYS A 211 -14.27 13.73 2.35
C LYS A 211 -15.38 12.90 1.68
N ALA A 212 -15.08 12.29 0.53
CA ALA A 212 -16.03 11.40 -0.14
C ALA A 212 -16.36 10.20 0.76
N LYS A 213 -17.62 9.76 0.71
CA LYS A 213 -18.14 8.66 1.54
C LYS A 213 -18.26 7.34 0.79
N GLU A 214 -18.20 7.38 -0.54
CA GLU A 214 -18.28 6.20 -1.39
C GLU A 214 -16.92 5.51 -1.40
N ALA A 215 -16.90 4.16 -1.36
CA ALA A 215 -15.65 3.40 -1.37
C ALA A 215 -14.82 3.66 -2.64
N PHE A 216 -15.50 3.76 -3.79
CA PHE A 216 -14.89 4.05 -5.07
C PHE A 216 -15.35 5.40 -5.59
N HIS A 217 -14.43 6.36 -5.61
CA HIS A 217 -14.65 7.70 -6.15
C HIS A 217 -13.40 8.22 -6.84
N PRO A 218 -13.54 9.11 -7.84
CA PRO A 218 -12.39 9.76 -8.46
C PRO A 218 -11.75 10.78 -7.52
N HIS A 219 -10.45 10.99 -7.70
CA HIS A 219 -9.68 12.07 -7.06
C HIS A 219 -9.36 13.17 -8.09
N PRO A 220 -8.96 14.38 -7.65
CA PRO A 220 -8.49 15.43 -8.54
C PRO A 220 -7.37 14.96 -9.48
N ASP A 221 -7.32 15.52 -10.68
CA ASP A 221 -6.30 15.22 -11.69
C ASP A 221 -4.95 15.88 -11.34
N VAL A 222 -4.31 15.31 -10.33
CA VAL A 222 -2.97 15.65 -9.83
C VAL A 222 -2.17 14.35 -9.72
N PRO A 223 -0.82 14.37 -9.70
CA PRO A 223 -0.03 13.16 -9.57
C PRO A 223 -0.19 12.59 -8.15
N ILE A 224 -1.21 11.76 -7.90
CA ILE A 224 -1.56 11.25 -6.56
C ILE A 224 -0.55 10.21 -6.06
N TYR A 225 -0.09 9.32 -6.94
CA TYR A 225 0.84 8.24 -6.59
C TYR A 225 1.88 8.05 -7.67
N THR A 226 2.97 7.37 -7.32
CA THR A 226 4.12 7.11 -8.20
C THR A 226 4.72 5.74 -7.88
N ASP A 227 5.55 5.25 -8.81
CA ASP A 227 6.38 4.07 -8.61
C ASP A 227 7.39 4.30 -7.47
N ALA A 228 7.44 3.39 -6.50
CA ALA A 228 8.37 3.44 -5.36
C ALA A 228 9.67 2.66 -5.63
N ASP A 229 9.65 1.70 -6.57
CA ASP A 229 10.81 0.89 -6.98
C ASP A 229 11.80 1.63 -7.89
N LYS A 230 11.36 2.75 -8.49
CA LYS A 230 12.22 3.75 -9.12
C LYS A 230 12.83 4.74 -8.12
N GLY A 231 12.43 4.65 -6.85
CA GLY A 231 12.84 5.55 -5.77
C GLY A 231 13.52 4.80 -4.64
N HIS A 232 12.88 4.78 -3.46
CA HIS A 232 13.48 4.31 -2.21
C HIS A 232 13.34 2.80 -1.98
N VAL A 233 12.46 2.10 -2.70
CA VAL A 233 12.30 0.64 -2.56
C VAL A 233 13.24 -0.08 -3.51
N GLN A 234 14.00 -1.04 -2.99
CA GLN A 234 14.91 -1.87 -3.78
C GLN A 234 14.61 -3.34 -3.58
N MET A 235 14.31 -4.05 -4.66
CA MET A 235 14.19 -5.51 -4.60
C MET A 235 15.57 -6.15 -4.49
N LYS A 236 15.77 -6.99 -3.47
CA LYS A 236 17.04 -7.67 -3.17
C LYS A 236 16.82 -9.18 -2.99
N ASP A 237 17.87 -9.95 -3.21
CA ASP A 237 17.87 -11.39 -2.94
C ASP A 237 18.26 -11.60 -1.46
N THR A 238 17.25 -11.59 -0.60
CA THR A 238 17.39 -11.71 0.87
C THR A 238 16.34 -12.68 1.41
N ASN A 239 16.55 -13.21 2.62
CA ASN A 239 15.60 -14.14 3.23
C ASN A 239 14.27 -13.47 3.58
N LEU A 240 13.18 -14.22 3.39
CA LEU A 240 11.82 -13.83 3.78
C LEU A 240 11.17 -14.96 4.57
N GLU A 241 10.67 -14.65 5.76
CA GLU A 241 9.79 -15.51 6.54
C GLU A 241 8.33 -15.31 6.08
N ILE A 242 7.55 -16.39 5.98
CA ILE A 242 6.11 -16.32 5.72
C ILE A 242 5.40 -16.74 6.99
N VAL A 243 4.46 -15.91 7.44
CA VAL A 243 3.56 -16.23 8.56
C VAL A 243 2.14 -16.11 8.04
N ASP A 244 1.35 -17.17 8.15
CA ASP A 244 -0.05 -17.20 7.72
C ASP A 244 -0.94 -17.44 8.95
N LEU A 245 -1.79 -16.46 9.26
CA LEU A 245 -2.66 -16.46 10.45
C LEU A 245 -4.13 -16.80 10.11
N ARG A 246 -4.45 -17.05 8.83
CA ARG A 246 -5.82 -17.29 8.35
C ARG A 246 -6.48 -18.54 8.95
#